data_AF-A0A1J3FGY0-F1
#
_entry.id   AF-A0A1J3FGY0-F1
#
_cell.length_a   1.000
_cell.length_b   1.000
_cell.length_c   1.000
_cell.angle_alpha   90.00
_cell.angle_beta   90.00
_cell.angle_gamma   90.00
#
_symmetry.space_group_name_H-M   'P 1'
#
loop_
_entity.id
_entity.type
_entity.pdbx_description
1 polymer ?
#
loop_
_entity_poly.entity_id
_entity_poly.type
_entity_poly.pdbx_seq_one_letter_code
_entity_poly.pdbx_strand_id
1 'polypeptide(L)'
;MGKNDFLTPKAIANRMKAKGLQKLRWYCQMCEKQCRDENGFKCHCMSESHQRQMQVFGQNPNRVVEGYSEEFEQSFLDLMRRSHRFSRIAATVVYNEYINDRQHIHMNSTEWATLTEFIKYLGKTGKCKVEETPKGWFITYIDRDSETLFKERLKNKRVKSDLAEEEKQEREIRKQIERASEKLNSSGEGEGSGKETVEDDGDERKKDEELRLKSGVKVGFALGGAVKQVTTTGKERGESSKYVFEEEENEKHERGEKRKKSGDSGKSEKERRSALDELMKDEEKKKERMNRKDYWLCEGIIVKVMSKALAEKGYYKQKGVVKKVIDKYVGEIEMLDSKHVLRVNQEELETVLPQIGGLVKIVNGAYRGSSAKLLGVDTEKFSAKLQIGKGVYDGRVIKSIDYEDICKLA
;
A
#
# COMPACT_ATOMS: atom_id res chain seq x y z
N MET A 1 42.34 2.11 37.68
CA MET A 1 41.57 2.79 36.61
C MET A 1 40.33 1.96 36.30
N GLY A 2 39.16 2.38 36.78
CA GLY A 2 37.92 1.58 36.70
C GLY A 2 37.37 1.49 35.28
N LYS A 3 37.04 0.27 34.85
CA LYS A 3 36.43 -0.03 33.55
C LYS A 3 35.09 0.71 33.46
N ASN A 4 34.89 1.49 32.40
CA ASN A 4 33.61 2.15 32.14
C ASN A 4 32.61 1.09 31.63
N ASP A 5 31.87 0.48 32.56
CA ASP A 5 30.85 -0.51 32.24
C ASP A 5 29.75 0.06 31.33
N PHE A 6 29.27 -0.81 30.43
CA PHE A 6 28.31 -0.55 29.35
C PHE A 6 27.01 0.16 29.78
N LEU A 7 26.65 0.08 31.07
CA LEU A 7 25.44 0.63 31.68
C LEU A 7 25.67 1.89 32.53
N THR A 8 26.88 2.44 32.58
CA THR A 8 27.10 3.68 33.33
C THR A 8 26.29 4.84 32.73
N PRO A 9 25.75 5.76 33.55
CA PRO A 9 25.04 6.95 33.07
C PRO A 9 25.86 7.76 32.05
N LYS A 10 27.19 7.77 32.19
CA LYS A 10 28.13 8.37 31.23
C LYS A 10 28.15 7.63 29.90
N ALA A 11 28.14 6.30 29.87
CA ALA A 11 28.07 5.48 28.66
C ALA A 11 26.69 5.61 27.97
N ILE A 12 25.60 5.64 28.74
CA ILE A 12 24.24 5.81 28.24
C ILE A 12 24.04 7.21 27.67
N ALA A 13 24.41 8.27 28.42
CA ALA A 13 24.40 9.64 27.91
C ALA A 13 25.29 9.77 26.67
N ASN A 14 26.40 9.01 26.62
CA ASN A 14 27.26 9.03 25.45
C ASN A 14 26.62 8.42 24.20
N ARG A 15 25.89 7.32 24.38
CA ARG A 15 25.14 6.62 23.34
C ARG A 15 23.94 7.42 22.86
N MET A 16 23.18 8.02 23.78
CA MET A 16 22.06 8.91 23.43
C MET A 16 22.52 10.13 22.63
N LYS A 17 23.63 10.75 23.01
CA LYS A 17 24.23 11.86 22.24
C LYS A 17 24.74 11.42 20.86
N ALA A 18 25.14 10.16 20.70
CA ALA A 18 25.60 9.59 19.44
C ALA A 18 24.48 9.13 18.50
N LYS A 19 23.20 9.12 18.93
CA LYS A 19 22.04 8.72 18.12
C LYS A 19 21.47 9.82 17.22
N GLY A 20 21.84 11.08 17.45
CA GLY A 20 21.56 12.15 16.48
C GLY A 20 22.48 12.02 15.28
N LEU A 21 21.96 12.26 14.07
CA LEU A 21 22.73 12.39 12.83
C LEU A 21 23.65 13.62 12.96
N GLN A 22 24.75 13.48 13.71
CA GLN A 22 25.74 14.53 13.93
C GLN A 22 26.38 14.81 12.57
N LYS A 23 26.42 16.09 12.16
CA LYS A 23 27.06 16.53 10.90
C LYS A 23 28.38 15.76 10.71
N LEU A 24 28.53 15.11 9.56
CA LEU A 24 29.66 14.24 9.14
C LEU A 24 31.05 14.91 9.15
N ARG A 25 31.18 16.13 9.67
CA ARG A 25 32.43 16.91 9.70
C ARG A 25 33.57 16.22 10.46
N TRP A 26 33.24 15.35 11.42
CA TRP A 26 34.20 14.73 12.33
C TRP A 26 34.30 13.20 12.20
N TYR A 27 34.04 12.66 11.01
CA TYR A 27 34.16 11.21 10.73
C TYR A 27 35.47 10.88 10.02
N CYS A 28 36.14 9.79 10.42
CA CYS A 28 37.32 9.26 9.74
C CYS A 28 36.99 7.93 9.08
N GLN A 29 37.00 7.88 7.73
CA GLN A 29 36.73 6.65 6.98
C GLN A 29 37.78 5.58 7.23
N MET A 30 39.06 5.94 7.21
CA MET A 30 40.19 5.01 7.33
C MET A 30 40.17 4.23 8.65
N CYS A 31 39.60 4.82 9.70
CA CYS A 31 39.49 4.20 11.02
C CYS A 31 38.04 3.88 11.40
N GLU A 32 37.09 4.07 10.47
CA GLU A 32 35.63 3.94 10.65
C GLU A 32 35.11 4.62 11.93
N LYS A 33 35.74 5.75 12.30
CA LYS A 33 35.57 6.36 13.62
C LYS A 33 34.87 7.71 13.53
N GLN A 34 33.66 7.76 14.07
CA GLN A 34 32.95 9.03 14.32
C GLN A 34 33.51 9.70 15.58
N CYS A 35 34.15 10.86 15.40
CA CYS A 35 34.52 11.75 16.49
C CYS A 35 33.35 12.71 16.78
N ARG A 36 33.28 13.18 18.03
CA ARG A 36 32.19 14.07 18.49
C ARG A 36 32.38 15.52 18.11
N ASP A 37 33.59 16.01 18.35
CA ASP A 37 33.93 17.42 18.31
C ASP A 37 35.24 17.59 17.54
N GLU A 38 35.52 18.82 17.10
CA GLU A 38 36.76 19.18 16.39
C GLU A 38 38.02 18.70 17.13
N ASN A 39 38.05 18.92 18.44
CA ASN A 39 39.19 18.51 19.27
C ASN A 39 39.32 16.98 19.35
N GLY A 40 38.19 16.26 19.39
CA GLY A 40 38.18 14.80 19.36
C GLY A 40 38.72 14.25 18.04
N PHE A 41 38.38 14.90 16.92
CA PHE A 41 38.89 14.56 15.60
C PHE A 41 40.39 14.86 15.46
N LYS A 42 40.85 16.03 15.94
CA LYS A 42 42.29 16.36 15.96
C LYS A 42 43.09 15.35 16.79
N CYS A 43 42.63 15.00 17.99
CA CYS A 43 43.28 13.98 18.82
C CYS A 43 43.27 12.59 18.16
N HIS A 44 42.22 12.26 17.39
CA HIS A 44 42.19 11.04 16.60
C HIS A 44 43.21 11.06 15.45
N CYS A 45 43.32 12.15 14.70
CA CYS A 45 44.32 12.28 13.63
C CYS A 45 45.76 12.21 14.17
N MET A 46 45.99 12.71 15.39
CA MET A 46 47.30 12.63 16.05
C MET A 46 47.57 11.29 16.75
N SER A 47 46.61 10.37 16.78
CA SER A 47 46.77 9.07 17.47
C SER A 47 47.61 8.09 16.64
N GLU A 48 48.41 7.28 17.33
CA GLU A 48 49.30 6.28 16.70
C GLU A 48 48.53 5.29 15.83
N SER A 49 47.31 4.90 16.23
CA SER A 49 46.48 3.98 15.43
C SER A 49 46.06 4.58 14.09
N HIS A 50 45.68 5.87 14.07
CA HIS A 50 45.37 6.57 12.82
C HIS A 50 46.63 6.73 11.95
N GLN A 51 47.76 7.09 12.55
CA GLN A 51 49.03 7.24 11.84
C GLN A 51 49.51 5.92 11.23
N ARG A 52 49.37 4.80 11.94
CA ARG A 52 49.68 3.47 11.41
C ARG A 52 48.76 3.10 10.24
N GLN A 53 47.46 3.39 10.37
CA GLN A 53 46.51 3.18 9.26
C GLN A 53 46.86 4.02 8.03
N MET A 54 47.30 5.26 8.24
CA MET A 54 47.75 6.17 7.18
C MET A 54 49.04 5.68 6.50
N GLN A 55 49.97 5.10 7.26
CA GLN A 55 51.18 4.49 6.70
C GLN A 55 50.84 3.27 5.84
N VAL A 56 49.90 2.42 6.28
CA VAL A 56 49.41 1.28 5.49
C VAL A 56 48.72 1.75 4.21
N PHE A 57 47.91 2.80 4.29
CA PHE A 57 47.30 3.42 3.11
C PHE A 57 48.35 3.99 2.16
N GLY A 58 49.37 4.67 2.68
CA GLY A 58 50.46 5.25 1.88
C GLY A 58 51.31 4.23 1.14
N GLN A 59 51.35 2.97 1.61
CA GLN A 59 52.05 1.89 0.91
C GLN A 59 51.32 1.41 -0.34
N ASN A 60 49.98 1.36 -0.32
CA ASN A 60 49.17 0.88 -1.44
C ASN A 60 47.81 1.60 -1.50
N PRO A 61 47.77 2.87 -1.94
CA PRO A 61 46.54 3.67 -1.93
C PRO A 61 45.49 3.10 -2.89
N ASN A 62 45.90 2.64 -4.08
CA ASN A 62 44.99 2.14 -5.11
C ASN A 62 44.18 0.94 -4.64
N ARG A 63 44.82 -0.05 -4.00
CA ARG A 63 44.16 -1.26 -3.51
C ARG A 63 43.10 -0.96 -2.45
N VAL A 64 43.35 0.03 -1.59
CA VAL A 64 42.40 0.42 -0.54
C VAL A 64 41.21 1.15 -1.15
N VAL A 65 41.44 2.06 -2.10
CA VAL A 65 40.38 2.76 -2.83
C VAL A 65 39.54 1.78 -3.65
N GLU A 66 40.15 0.80 -4.31
CA GLU A 66 39.45 -0.27 -5.03
C GLU A 66 38.56 -1.07 -4.08
N GLY A 67 39.07 -1.49 -2.91
CA GLY A 67 38.28 -2.21 -1.91
C GLY A 67 37.07 -1.41 -1.42
N TYR A 68 37.25 -0.12 -1.10
CA TYR A 68 36.13 0.75 -0.74
C TYR A 68 35.13 0.94 -1.87
N SER A 69 35.60 0.98 -3.12
CA SER A 69 34.75 1.14 -4.30
C SER A 69 33.92 -0.12 -4.55
N GLU A 70 34.51 -1.31 -4.40
CA GLU A 70 33.81 -2.59 -4.48
C GLU A 70 32.74 -2.73 -3.39
N GLU A 71 33.08 -2.43 -2.13
CA GLU A 71 32.14 -2.49 -1.02
C GLU A 71 31.01 -1.46 -1.16
N PHE A 72 31.32 -0.24 -1.62
CA PHE A 72 30.33 0.79 -1.91
C PHE A 72 29.38 0.33 -3.02
N GLU A 73 29.92 -0.20 -4.11
CA GLU A 73 29.12 -0.70 -5.22
C GLU A 73 28.22 -1.87 -4.79
N GLN A 74 28.77 -2.86 -4.08
CA GLN A 74 28.00 -4.00 -3.59
C GLN A 74 26.88 -3.56 -2.67
N SER A 75 27.18 -2.69 -1.70
CA SER A 75 26.19 -2.19 -0.74
C SER A 75 25.10 -1.37 -1.43
N PHE A 76 25.46 -0.55 -2.42
CA PHE A 76 24.50 0.23 -3.21
C PHE A 76 23.59 -0.67 -4.06
N LEU A 77 24.15 -1.71 -4.71
CA LEU A 77 23.37 -2.66 -5.49
C LEU A 77 22.50 -3.56 -4.61
N ASP A 78 22.95 -3.90 -3.41
CA ASP A 78 22.17 -4.63 -2.41
C ASP A 78 20.97 -3.80 -1.94
N LEU A 79 21.16 -2.50 -1.70
CA LEU A 79 20.06 -1.58 -1.43
C LEU A 79 19.06 -1.57 -2.58
N MET A 80 19.54 -1.40 -3.82
CA MET A 80 18.71 -1.46 -5.01
C MET A 80 17.96 -2.78 -5.15
N ARG A 81 18.59 -3.92 -4.83
CA ARG A 81 17.95 -5.24 -4.88
C ARG A 81 16.84 -5.40 -3.83
N ARG A 82 17.02 -4.82 -2.64
CA ARG A 82 16.09 -4.93 -1.51
C ARG A 82 14.91 -3.98 -1.63
N SER A 83 15.15 -2.70 -1.89
CA SER A 83 14.08 -1.68 -1.90
C SER A 83 13.56 -1.35 -3.31
N HIS A 84 14.39 -1.49 -4.36
CA HIS A 84 14.15 -0.89 -5.67
C HIS A 84 14.38 -1.83 -6.88
N ARG A 85 13.97 -3.10 -6.75
CA ARG A 85 14.29 -4.17 -7.74
C ARG A 85 13.75 -3.93 -9.15
N PHE A 86 12.53 -3.40 -9.27
CA PHE A 86 11.84 -3.22 -10.56
C PHE A 86 11.41 -1.78 -10.83
N SER A 87 11.78 -0.86 -9.93
CA SER A 87 11.34 0.52 -9.97
C SER A 87 12.37 1.40 -10.68
N ARG A 88 11.86 2.32 -11.50
CA ARG A 88 12.64 3.42 -12.05
C ARG A 88 12.67 4.56 -11.05
N ILE A 89 13.84 4.89 -10.51
CA ILE A 89 13.96 5.83 -9.39
C ILE A 89 15.08 6.83 -9.65
N ALA A 90 14.91 8.06 -9.15
CA ALA A 90 15.95 9.07 -9.19
C ALA A 90 17.14 8.64 -8.31
N ALA A 91 18.34 8.66 -8.86
CA ALA A 91 19.52 8.15 -8.18
C ALA A 91 19.87 8.91 -6.88
N THR A 92 19.48 10.18 -6.79
CA THR A 92 19.61 10.98 -5.56
C THR A 92 18.78 10.42 -4.41
N VAL A 93 17.60 9.85 -4.68
CA VAL A 93 16.74 9.23 -3.66
C VAL A 93 17.41 7.98 -3.11
N VAL A 94 17.95 7.14 -3.99
CA VAL A 94 18.67 5.92 -3.60
C VAL A 94 19.93 6.25 -2.80
N TYR A 95 20.69 7.25 -3.25
CA TYR A 95 21.88 7.69 -2.52
C TYR A 95 21.52 8.27 -1.14
N ASN A 96 20.42 9.02 -1.03
CA ASN A 96 19.95 9.52 0.26
C ASN A 96 19.51 8.39 1.21
N GLU A 97 18.94 7.32 0.67
CA GLU A 97 18.61 6.11 1.44
C GLU A 97 19.87 5.38 1.88
N TYR A 98 20.88 5.29 1.01
CA TYR A 98 22.18 4.70 1.32
C TYR A 98 22.91 5.42 2.46
N ILE A 99 22.96 6.76 2.44
CA ILE A 99 23.63 7.54 3.50
C ILE A 99 22.89 7.55 4.85
N ASN A 100 21.64 7.05 4.89
CA ASN A 100 20.93 6.91 6.17
C ASN A 100 21.56 5.82 7.04
N ASP A 101 22.21 4.82 6.43
CA ASP A 101 22.93 3.80 7.18
C ASP A 101 24.18 4.40 7.80
N ARG A 102 24.36 4.22 9.12
CA ARG A 102 25.48 4.84 9.85
C ARG A 102 26.85 4.30 9.41
N GLN A 103 26.88 3.08 8.88
CA GLN A 103 28.09 2.38 8.46
C GLN A 103 28.28 2.40 6.94
N HIS A 104 27.66 3.36 6.24
CA HIS A 104 27.88 3.52 4.81
C HIS A 104 29.30 4.02 4.52
N ILE A 105 29.83 3.62 3.37
CA ILE A 105 31.09 4.14 2.86
C ILE A 105 30.81 5.48 2.21
N HIS A 106 31.51 6.52 2.65
CA HIS A 106 31.32 7.83 2.07
C HIS A 106 31.86 7.88 0.63
N MET A 107 31.11 8.46 -0.30
CA MET A 107 31.45 8.48 -1.74
C MET A 107 32.85 9.07 -2.02
N ASN A 108 33.25 10.13 -1.33
CA ASN A 108 34.61 10.70 -1.43
C ASN A 108 35.77 9.72 -1.14
N SER A 109 35.48 8.57 -0.55
CA SER A 109 36.48 7.53 -0.23
C SER A 109 36.61 6.48 -1.33
N THR A 110 35.78 6.57 -2.38
CA THR A 110 35.77 5.68 -3.54
C THR A 110 36.42 6.36 -4.74
N GLU A 111 36.56 5.63 -5.84
CA GLU A 111 37.05 6.18 -7.12
C GLU A 111 36.11 7.22 -7.73
N TRP A 112 34.84 7.30 -7.29
CA TRP A 112 33.84 8.20 -7.84
C TRP A 112 33.70 9.47 -7.00
N ALA A 113 34.15 10.61 -7.53
CA ALA A 113 34.08 11.89 -6.83
C ALA A 113 32.65 12.48 -6.80
N THR A 114 31.79 12.08 -7.75
CA THR A 114 30.41 12.57 -7.85
C THR A 114 29.43 11.43 -8.07
N LEU A 115 28.21 11.60 -7.57
CA LEU A 115 27.12 10.63 -7.75
C LEU A 115 26.87 10.34 -9.23
N THR A 116 26.96 11.37 -10.07
CA THR A 116 26.77 11.26 -11.52
C THR A 116 27.82 10.37 -12.18
N GLU A 117 29.07 10.45 -11.75
CA GLU A 117 30.16 9.61 -12.26
C GLU A 117 29.92 8.13 -11.92
N PHE A 118 29.53 7.85 -10.67
CA PHE A 118 29.17 6.50 -10.24
C PHE A 118 27.97 5.95 -11.04
N ILE A 119 26.92 6.75 -11.25
CA ILE A 119 25.75 6.32 -12.04
C ILE A 119 26.16 6.01 -13.49
N LYS A 120 27.02 6.84 -14.10
CA LYS A 120 27.54 6.58 -15.45
C LYS A 120 28.34 5.28 -15.49
N TYR A 121 29.14 5.00 -14.46
CA TYR A 121 29.83 3.72 -14.32
C TYR A 121 28.86 2.54 -14.25
N LEU A 122 27.80 2.62 -13.43
CA LEU A 122 26.77 1.56 -13.35
C LEU A 122 26.06 1.32 -14.70
N GLY A 123 25.88 2.37 -15.49
CA GLY A 123 25.37 2.27 -16.86
C GLY A 123 26.35 1.59 -17.81
N LYS A 124 27.65 1.93 -17.73
CA LYS A 124 28.70 1.31 -18.55
C LYS A 124 28.92 -0.17 -18.23
N THR A 125 28.85 -0.56 -16.96
CA THR A 125 28.97 -1.96 -16.53
C THR A 125 27.69 -2.77 -16.81
N GLY A 126 26.59 -2.09 -17.16
CA GLY A 126 25.31 -2.71 -17.48
C GLY A 126 24.66 -3.39 -16.28
N LYS A 127 24.97 -2.94 -15.06
CA LYS A 127 24.34 -3.41 -13.81
C LYS A 127 23.01 -2.68 -13.56
N CYS A 128 22.93 -1.41 -13.99
CA CYS A 128 21.72 -0.61 -13.96
C CYS A 128 21.45 0.01 -15.34
N LYS A 129 20.18 0.11 -15.71
CA LYS A 129 19.74 0.95 -16.82
C LYS A 129 19.67 2.39 -16.33
N VAL A 130 20.41 3.28 -16.99
CA VAL A 130 20.52 4.69 -16.63
C VAL A 130 19.81 5.54 -17.67
N GLU A 131 18.97 6.48 -17.22
CA GLU A 131 18.25 7.42 -18.07
C GLU A 131 18.46 8.85 -17.56
N GLU A 132 18.94 9.73 -18.43
CA GLU A 132 19.07 11.16 -18.14
C GLU A 132 17.77 11.87 -18.52
N THR A 133 17.21 12.62 -17.57
CA THR A 133 16.01 13.43 -17.79
C THR A 133 16.28 14.87 -17.32
N PRO A 134 15.51 15.87 -17.76
CA PRO A 134 15.66 17.24 -17.26
C PRO A 134 15.44 17.39 -15.75
N LYS A 135 14.84 16.39 -15.08
CA LYS A 135 14.65 16.35 -13.63
C LYS A 135 15.81 15.68 -12.87
N GLY A 136 16.81 15.14 -13.59
CA GLY A 136 17.97 14.45 -13.03
C GLY A 136 18.17 13.03 -13.59
N TRP A 137 19.06 12.28 -12.93
CA TRP A 137 19.45 10.92 -13.31
C TRP A 137 18.51 9.88 -12.71
N PHE A 138 17.92 9.05 -13.55
CA PHE A 138 17.09 7.91 -13.15
C PHE A 138 17.84 6.60 -13.40
N ILE A 139 17.68 5.67 -12.46
CA ILE A 139 18.28 4.33 -12.50
C ILE A 139 17.21 3.25 -12.32
N THR A 140 17.38 2.15 -13.02
CA THR A 140 16.59 0.92 -12.88
C THR A 140 17.56 -0.25 -12.77
N TYR A 141 17.47 -1.04 -11.70
CA TYR A 141 18.34 -2.20 -11.50
C TYR A 141 18.06 -3.30 -12.53
N ILE A 142 19.11 -3.87 -13.12
CA ILE A 142 19.00 -5.00 -14.04
C ILE A 142 19.35 -6.25 -13.27
N ASP A 143 18.33 -7.04 -12.95
CA ASP A 143 18.54 -8.30 -12.27
C ASP A 143 19.06 -9.37 -13.25
N ARG A 144 20.29 -9.84 -13.03
CA ARG A 144 20.90 -10.90 -13.83
C ARG A 144 20.63 -12.30 -13.26
N ASP A 145 19.92 -12.43 -12.14
CA ASP A 145 19.57 -13.74 -11.58
C ASP A 145 18.53 -14.46 -12.47
N SER A 146 18.87 -15.69 -12.87
CA SER A 146 18.16 -16.57 -13.80
C SER A 146 16.69 -16.85 -13.44
N GLU A 147 16.29 -16.62 -12.18
CA GLU A 147 14.93 -16.83 -11.70
C GLU A 147 13.93 -15.79 -12.23
N THR A 148 14.38 -14.54 -12.44
CA THR A 148 13.52 -13.45 -12.90
C THR A 148 13.24 -13.55 -14.39
N LEU A 149 14.25 -13.88 -15.19
CA LEU A 149 14.07 -14.24 -16.61
C LEU A 149 13.13 -15.43 -16.78
N PHE A 150 13.15 -16.42 -15.85
CA PHE A 150 12.23 -17.55 -15.91
C PHE A 150 10.78 -17.14 -15.58
N LYS A 151 10.58 -16.33 -14.54
CA LYS A 151 9.26 -15.79 -14.17
C LYS A 151 8.68 -14.84 -15.23
N GLU A 152 9.53 -14.03 -15.86
CA GLU A 152 9.14 -13.12 -16.94
C GLU A 152 8.83 -13.89 -18.23
N ARG A 153 9.61 -14.92 -18.57
CA ARG A 153 9.26 -15.87 -19.65
C ARG A 153 7.96 -16.61 -19.37
N LEU A 154 7.71 -17.01 -18.13
CA LEU A 154 6.45 -17.65 -17.72
C LEU A 154 5.25 -16.70 -17.82
N LYS A 155 5.41 -15.44 -17.39
CA LYS A 155 4.38 -14.41 -17.55
C LYS A 155 4.12 -14.12 -19.03
N ASN A 156 5.15 -13.94 -19.84
CA ASN A 156 5.00 -13.72 -21.28
C ASN A 156 4.40 -14.94 -21.99
N LYS A 157 4.70 -16.18 -21.54
CA LYS A 157 4.05 -17.39 -22.04
C LYS A 157 2.57 -17.45 -21.66
N ARG A 158 2.20 -17.06 -20.43
CA ARG A 158 0.79 -16.99 -20.00
C ARG A 158 0.04 -15.93 -20.79
N VAL A 159 0.54 -14.71 -20.86
CA VAL A 159 -0.07 -13.62 -21.65
C VAL A 159 -0.23 -14.02 -23.11
N LYS A 160 0.75 -14.69 -23.71
CA LYS A 160 0.64 -15.18 -25.10
C LYS A 160 -0.37 -16.32 -25.26
N SER A 161 -0.55 -17.17 -24.24
CA SER A 161 -1.57 -18.21 -24.23
C SER A 161 -2.97 -17.63 -24.06
N ASP A 162 -3.14 -16.70 -23.12
CA ASP A 162 -4.39 -16.02 -22.82
C ASP A 162 -4.87 -15.23 -24.05
N LEU A 163 -3.96 -14.54 -24.74
CA LEU A 163 -4.26 -13.78 -25.97
C LEU A 163 -4.63 -14.72 -27.15
N ALA A 164 -4.06 -15.93 -27.20
CA ALA A 164 -4.43 -16.94 -28.18
C ALA A 164 -5.78 -17.63 -27.84
N GLU A 165 -6.13 -17.75 -26.56
CA GLU A 165 -7.46 -18.21 -26.13
C GLU A 165 -8.54 -17.16 -26.37
N GLU A 166 -8.27 -15.88 -26.10
CA GLU A 166 -9.17 -14.76 -26.43
C GLU A 166 -9.46 -14.72 -27.94
N GLU A 167 -8.44 -14.85 -28.79
CA GLU A 167 -8.64 -14.87 -30.25
C GLU A 167 -9.51 -16.05 -30.72
N LYS A 168 -9.39 -17.21 -30.05
CA LYS A 168 -10.26 -18.37 -30.33
C LYS A 168 -11.69 -18.12 -29.85
N GLN A 169 -11.87 -17.59 -28.65
CA GLN A 169 -13.18 -17.26 -28.10
C GLN A 169 -13.90 -16.20 -28.94
N GLU A 170 -13.19 -15.17 -29.39
CA GLU A 170 -13.76 -14.12 -30.25
C GLU A 170 -14.22 -14.70 -31.58
N ARG A 171 -13.45 -15.63 -32.16
CA ARG A 171 -13.84 -16.36 -33.39
C ARG A 171 -15.08 -17.23 -33.18
N GLU A 172 -15.24 -17.84 -32.01
CA GLU A 172 -16.38 -18.69 -31.68
C GLU A 172 -17.65 -17.88 -31.40
N ILE A 173 -17.53 -16.77 -30.67
CA ILE A 173 -18.61 -15.79 -30.45
C ILE A 173 -19.07 -15.22 -31.80
N ARG A 174 -18.14 -14.86 -32.69
CA ARG A 174 -18.47 -14.32 -34.01
C ARG A 174 -19.29 -15.31 -34.86
N LYS A 175 -18.94 -16.61 -34.82
CA LYS A 175 -19.73 -17.67 -35.49
C LYS A 175 -21.11 -17.87 -34.88
N GLN A 176 -21.25 -17.71 -33.56
CA GLN A 176 -22.55 -17.77 -32.89
C GLN A 176 -23.44 -16.58 -33.26
N ILE A 177 -22.87 -15.38 -33.36
CA ILE A 177 -23.58 -14.17 -33.82
C ILE A 177 -24.03 -14.33 -35.28
N GLU A 178 -23.17 -14.85 -36.15
CA GLU A 178 -23.49 -15.11 -37.56
C GLU A 178 -24.66 -16.11 -37.68
N ARG A 179 -24.61 -17.25 -36.99
CA ARG A 179 -25.72 -18.22 -36.97
C ARG A 179 -27.01 -17.66 -36.37
N ALA A 180 -26.92 -16.80 -35.36
CA ALA A 180 -28.09 -16.15 -34.78
C ALA A 180 -28.69 -15.13 -35.78
N SER A 181 -27.84 -14.40 -36.50
CA SER A 181 -28.27 -13.44 -37.54
C SER A 181 -28.91 -14.13 -38.75
N GLU A 182 -28.39 -15.28 -39.17
CA GLU A 182 -28.99 -16.08 -40.26
C GLU A 182 -30.36 -16.64 -39.85
N LYS A 183 -30.50 -17.08 -38.58
CA LYS A 183 -31.81 -17.54 -38.06
C LYS A 183 -32.83 -16.40 -37.97
N LEU A 184 -32.40 -15.21 -37.52
CA LEU A 184 -33.23 -14.01 -37.49
C LEU A 184 -33.63 -13.55 -38.90
N ASN A 185 -32.73 -13.63 -39.88
CA ASN A 185 -33.03 -13.32 -41.28
C ASN A 185 -33.92 -14.38 -41.95
N SER A 186 -33.88 -15.65 -41.52
CA SER A 186 -34.74 -16.71 -42.04
C SER A 186 -36.17 -16.71 -41.49
N SER A 187 -36.45 -15.91 -40.45
CA SER A 187 -37.78 -15.79 -39.81
C SER A 187 -38.51 -14.50 -40.19
N GLY A 188 -38.05 -13.80 -41.23
CA GLY A 188 -38.48 -12.45 -41.62
C GLY A 188 -39.27 -12.35 -42.92
N GLU A 189 -39.89 -13.43 -43.42
CA GLU A 189 -40.84 -13.37 -44.55
C GLU A 189 -42.04 -14.29 -44.28
N GLY A 190 -43.24 -13.70 -44.11
CA GLY A 190 -44.51 -14.43 -44.07
C GLY A 190 -45.57 -13.83 -43.15
N GLU A 191 -46.34 -12.85 -43.64
CA GLU A 191 -47.63 -12.42 -43.09
C GLU A 191 -48.70 -13.52 -43.26
N GLY A 192 -49.63 -13.65 -42.30
CA GLY A 192 -50.97 -14.25 -42.56
C GLY A 192 -51.66 -15.04 -41.44
N SER A 193 -52.52 -14.36 -40.67
CA SER A 193 -53.91 -14.74 -40.27
C SER A 193 -54.25 -16.06 -39.52
N GLY A 194 -54.98 -15.91 -38.40
CA GLY A 194 -56.08 -16.81 -37.92
C GLY A 194 -55.71 -17.83 -36.85
N LYS A 195 -56.06 -17.67 -35.56
CA LYS A 195 -57.36 -17.91 -34.85
C LYS A 195 -57.46 -19.32 -34.20
N GLU A 196 -57.85 -19.29 -32.92
CA GLU A 196 -58.33 -20.31 -31.96
C GLU A 196 -59.00 -21.56 -32.60
N THR A 197 -59.02 -22.78 -32.06
CA THR A 197 -59.35 -23.22 -30.68
C THR A 197 -59.14 -24.76 -30.55
N VAL A 198 -58.80 -25.19 -29.33
CA VAL A 198 -59.13 -26.44 -28.59
C VAL A 198 -59.96 -27.52 -29.30
N GLU A 199 -59.45 -28.77 -29.26
CA GLU A 199 -60.22 -29.97 -28.88
C GLU A 199 -59.30 -31.03 -28.26
N ASP A 200 -59.84 -31.66 -27.22
CA ASP A 200 -59.27 -32.51 -26.17
C ASP A 200 -59.82 -33.96 -26.31
N ASP A 201 -59.31 -34.86 -25.47
CA ASP A 201 -59.68 -36.27 -25.22
C ASP A 201 -59.10 -37.34 -26.16
N GLY A 202 -58.50 -38.45 -25.68
CA GLY A 202 -58.28 -38.97 -24.32
C GLY A 202 -57.46 -40.28 -24.46
N ASP A 203 -56.37 -40.45 -23.71
CA ASP A 203 -56.23 -41.17 -22.42
C ASP A 203 -56.11 -42.70 -22.51
N GLU A 204 -54.95 -43.23 -22.11
CA GLU A 204 -54.84 -44.43 -21.27
C GLU A 204 -53.79 -44.24 -20.15
N ARG A 205 -54.28 -43.88 -18.94
CA ARG A 205 -54.25 -44.66 -17.67
C ARG A 205 -52.89 -45.19 -17.12
N LYS A 206 -52.55 -45.19 -15.83
CA LYS A 206 -53.16 -44.76 -14.55
C LYS A 206 -52.10 -44.93 -13.42
N LYS A 207 -52.10 -44.05 -12.41
CA LYS A 207 -51.69 -44.32 -11.00
C LYS A 207 -52.93 -44.86 -10.23
N ASP A 208 -52.98 -45.35 -8.99
CA ASP A 208 -52.36 -45.08 -7.68
C ASP A 208 -52.73 -46.25 -6.71
N GLU A 209 -52.05 -46.43 -5.56
CA GLU A 209 -52.71 -46.53 -4.23
C GLU A 209 -51.73 -46.42 -3.01
N GLU A 210 -52.27 -45.82 -1.96
CA GLU A 210 -51.86 -45.45 -0.57
C GLU A 210 -51.19 -46.54 0.33
N LEU A 211 -50.62 -46.36 1.54
CA LEU A 211 -50.47 -45.32 2.60
C LEU A 211 -49.51 -45.87 3.68
N ARG A 212 -48.60 -45.06 4.28
CA ARG A 212 -48.44 -44.90 5.76
C ARG A 212 -47.24 -44.02 6.18
N LEU A 213 -47.48 -43.18 7.18
CA LEU A 213 -46.61 -42.17 7.79
C LEU A 213 -45.39 -42.73 8.56
N LYS A 214 -44.23 -42.02 8.52
CA LYS A 214 -43.71 -41.17 9.63
C LYS A 214 -42.25 -40.72 9.44
N SER A 215 -42.04 -39.45 9.81
CA SER A 215 -40.83 -38.79 10.34
C SER A 215 -39.51 -38.84 9.55
N GLY A 216 -39.06 -37.65 9.13
CA GLY A 216 -37.82 -37.40 8.42
C GLY A 216 -36.54 -37.66 9.19
N VAL A 217 -35.45 -37.84 8.43
CA VAL A 217 -34.08 -37.87 8.91
C VAL A 217 -33.18 -37.10 7.94
N LYS A 218 -32.55 -36.05 8.48
CA LYS A 218 -31.34 -35.40 7.96
C LYS A 218 -30.18 -36.39 8.02
N VAL A 219 -29.43 -36.54 6.94
CA VAL A 219 -28.13 -37.24 6.97
C VAL A 219 -27.02 -36.21 7.08
N GLY A 220 -26.44 -36.10 8.27
CA GLY A 220 -25.15 -35.46 8.52
C GLY A 220 -24.06 -36.52 8.57
N PHE A 221 -22.94 -36.28 7.89
CA PHE A 221 -21.75 -37.11 8.00
C PHE A 221 -20.87 -36.58 9.14
N ALA A 222 -20.91 -37.28 10.27
CA ALA A 222 -19.90 -37.21 11.32
C ALA A 222 -19.01 -38.46 11.19
N LEU A 223 -17.70 -38.26 11.04
CA LEU A 223 -16.70 -39.32 11.17
C LEU A 223 -15.84 -39.02 12.40
N GLY A 224 -16.08 -39.78 13.46
CA GLY A 224 -15.30 -39.74 14.69
C GLY A 224 -15.47 -41.01 15.53
N GLY A 225 -14.36 -41.67 15.82
CA GLY A 225 -14.17 -42.67 16.88
C GLY A 225 -14.20 -44.14 16.41
N ALA A 226 -13.47 -45.10 16.97
CA ALA A 226 -12.27 -45.15 17.82
C ALA A 226 -11.97 -46.65 18.08
N VAL A 227 -10.68 -47.03 18.00
CA VAL A 227 -9.94 -47.92 18.93
C VAL A 227 -10.32 -49.42 19.10
N LYS A 228 -9.30 -50.29 18.93
CA LYS A 228 -8.79 -51.29 19.92
C LYS A 228 -7.39 -51.79 19.46
N GLN A 229 -6.30 -51.47 20.17
CA GLN A 229 -5.63 -52.21 21.29
C GLN A 229 -4.84 -53.46 20.80
N VAL A 230 -3.60 -53.81 21.22
CA VAL A 230 -2.74 -53.43 22.36
C VAL A 230 -1.32 -54.06 22.20
N THR A 231 -0.26 -53.32 22.62
CA THR A 231 1.09 -53.67 23.20
C THR A 231 2.05 -54.65 22.48
N THR A 232 3.38 -54.51 22.45
CA THR A 232 4.37 -54.06 23.47
C THR A 232 5.67 -53.46 22.86
N THR A 233 6.18 -52.44 23.54
CA THR A 233 7.61 -52.07 23.81
C THR A 233 8.65 -51.98 22.68
N GLY A 234 9.21 -50.76 22.51
CA GLY A 234 10.62 -50.59 22.14
C GLY A 234 10.95 -49.45 21.17
N LYS A 235 11.43 -48.33 21.74
CA LYS A 235 12.56 -47.53 21.24
C LYS A 235 12.38 -46.57 20.03
N GLU A 236 12.51 -45.27 20.37
CA GLU A 236 13.08 -44.15 19.60
C GLU A 236 12.36 -43.64 18.33
N ARG A 237 11.86 -42.40 18.42
CA ARG A 237 11.24 -41.62 17.34
C ARG A 237 12.05 -40.35 17.09
N GLY A 238 12.45 -40.15 15.83
CA GLY A 238 12.46 -38.86 15.13
C GLY A 238 13.69 -37.96 15.26
N GLU A 239 14.44 -37.82 14.16
CA GLU A 239 15.27 -36.65 13.89
C GLU A 239 14.73 -35.90 12.65
N SER A 240 14.14 -34.74 12.91
CA SER A 240 14.11 -33.59 12.01
C SER A 240 15.18 -32.59 12.48
N SER A 241 16.02 -32.16 11.55
CA SER A 241 16.63 -30.83 11.41
C SER A 241 16.73 -29.91 12.65
N LYS A 242 17.85 -30.02 13.37
CA LYS A 242 18.92 -28.99 13.55
C LYS A 242 18.71 -27.66 12.77
N TYR A 243 18.83 -26.42 13.27
CA TYR A 243 19.59 -25.73 14.36
C TYR A 243 18.83 -24.39 14.71
N VAL A 244 18.59 -23.97 15.97
CA VAL A 244 19.42 -23.16 16.93
C VAL A 244 19.57 -21.68 16.46
N PHE A 245 19.26 -20.56 17.18
CA PHE A 245 19.34 -20.06 18.58
C PHE A 245 18.21 -19.00 18.77
N GLU A 246 17.30 -19.09 19.75
CA GLU A 246 17.28 -18.50 21.10
C GLU A 246 17.30 -16.95 21.22
N GLU A 247 16.29 -16.50 21.97
CA GLU A 247 15.79 -15.16 22.27
C GLU A 247 16.65 -14.42 23.30
N GLU A 248 16.54 -13.08 23.37
CA GLU A 248 16.26 -12.42 24.65
C GLU A 248 15.76 -10.97 24.47
N GLU A 249 14.62 -10.70 25.12
CA GLU A 249 13.92 -9.43 25.25
C GLU A 249 14.62 -8.44 26.21
N ASN A 250 14.32 -7.14 26.08
CA ASN A 250 13.77 -6.42 27.25
C ASN A 250 13.08 -5.10 26.87
N GLU A 251 11.79 -5.01 27.22
CA GLU A 251 11.05 -3.78 27.47
C GLU A 251 11.35 -3.23 28.88
N LYS A 252 11.06 -1.93 29.12
CA LYS A 252 10.51 -1.38 30.39
C LYS A 252 10.08 0.07 30.15
N HIS A 253 8.79 0.44 30.12
CA HIS A 253 7.75 0.59 31.17
C HIS A 253 7.88 1.80 32.12
N GLU A 254 6.88 2.69 32.09
CA GLU A 254 6.21 3.29 33.26
C GLU A 254 4.71 2.98 33.12
N ARG A 255 4.10 2.05 33.86
CA ARG A 255 3.61 1.97 35.26
C ARG A 255 2.20 2.57 35.46
N GLY A 256 1.27 1.68 35.79
CA GLY A 256 -0.06 1.95 36.34
C GLY A 256 -0.80 0.63 36.65
N GLU A 257 -0.77 0.20 37.91
CA GLU A 257 -1.26 -1.09 38.44
C GLU A 257 -2.78 -1.32 38.32
N LYS A 258 -3.21 -2.57 38.07
CA LYS A 258 -4.02 -3.38 39.02
C LYS A 258 -4.26 -4.83 38.55
N ARG A 259 -3.86 -5.74 39.45
CA ARG A 259 -4.17 -7.17 39.66
C ARG A 259 -5.49 -7.72 39.07
N LYS A 260 -5.46 -8.88 38.36
CA LYS A 260 -5.75 -10.27 38.81
C LYS A 260 -6.21 -11.18 37.64
N LYS A 261 -5.41 -12.23 37.40
CA LYS A 261 -5.70 -13.66 37.13
C LYS A 261 -6.83 -14.09 36.15
N SER A 262 -6.40 -14.92 35.18
CA SER A 262 -6.98 -16.20 34.69
C SER A 262 -7.49 -16.23 33.23
N GLY A 263 -7.04 -17.23 32.48
CA GLY A 263 -7.76 -17.81 31.34
C GLY A 263 -7.05 -17.67 29.99
N ASP A 264 -6.18 -18.62 29.68
CA ASP A 264 -5.60 -18.86 28.35
C ASP A 264 -6.59 -19.61 27.45
N SER A 265 -6.90 -19.04 26.28
CA SER A 265 -7.37 -19.69 25.04
C SER A 265 -7.94 -18.64 24.07
N GLY A 266 -7.09 -18.04 23.22
CA GLY A 266 -7.59 -17.12 22.18
C GLY A 266 -6.57 -16.26 21.42
N LYS A 267 -5.28 -16.62 21.42
CA LYS A 267 -4.22 -15.73 20.87
C LYS A 267 -4.09 -15.74 19.32
N SER A 268 -4.68 -16.68 18.59
CA SER A 268 -4.38 -16.83 17.15
C SER A 268 -5.23 -15.98 16.18
N GLU A 269 -6.42 -15.50 16.57
CA GLU A 269 -7.23 -14.62 15.69
C GLU A 269 -6.82 -13.14 15.77
N LYS A 270 -6.34 -12.69 16.94
CA LYS A 270 -6.04 -11.27 17.18
C LYS A 270 -4.79 -10.80 16.44
N GLU A 271 -3.78 -11.67 16.34
CA GLU A 271 -2.54 -11.40 15.60
C GLU A 271 -2.76 -11.43 14.08
N ARG A 272 -3.60 -12.35 13.56
CA ARG A 272 -4.01 -12.36 12.14
C ARG A 272 -4.84 -11.14 11.77
N ARG A 273 -5.72 -10.65 12.66
CA ARG A 273 -6.43 -9.37 12.48
C ARG A 273 -5.47 -8.18 12.47
N SER A 274 -4.37 -8.21 13.23
CA SER A 274 -3.38 -7.13 13.24
C SER A 274 -2.59 -7.05 11.93
N ALA A 275 -2.14 -8.19 11.39
CA ALA A 275 -1.42 -8.23 10.11
C ALA A 275 -2.29 -7.82 8.92
N LEU A 276 -3.57 -8.22 8.92
CA LEU A 276 -4.54 -7.79 7.89
C LEU A 276 -4.89 -6.30 8.04
N ASP A 277 -5.06 -5.79 9.26
CA ASP A 277 -5.35 -4.37 9.51
C ASP A 277 -4.17 -3.46 9.13
N GLU A 278 -2.92 -3.93 9.31
CA GLU A 278 -1.73 -3.21 8.85
C GLU A 278 -1.61 -3.17 7.32
N LEU A 279 -1.81 -4.30 6.63
CA LEU A 279 -1.83 -4.35 5.17
C LEU A 279 -2.96 -3.48 4.58
N MET A 280 -4.13 -3.46 5.23
CA MET A 280 -5.25 -2.62 4.83
C MET A 280 -4.98 -1.13 5.03
N LYS A 281 -4.34 -0.74 6.15
CA LYS A 281 -3.92 0.65 6.40
C LYS A 281 -2.90 1.15 5.36
N ASP A 282 -2.00 0.28 4.93
CA ASP A 282 -1.02 0.63 3.91
C ASP A 282 -1.65 0.78 2.53
N GLU A 283 -2.64 -0.06 2.20
CA GLU A 283 -3.44 0.11 0.99
C GLU A 283 -4.27 1.41 1.03
N GLU A 284 -4.88 1.73 2.18
CA GLU A 284 -5.60 2.98 2.39
C GLU A 284 -4.69 4.20 2.21
N LYS A 285 -3.48 4.20 2.80
CA LYS A 285 -2.51 5.29 2.64
C LYS A 285 -2.03 5.44 1.20
N LYS A 286 -1.84 4.33 0.47
CA LYS A 286 -1.50 4.39 -0.96
C LYS A 286 -2.64 4.99 -1.78
N LYS A 287 -3.88 4.57 -1.51
CA LYS A 287 -5.07 5.14 -2.15
C LYS A 287 -5.28 6.60 -1.79
N GLU A 288 -5.02 6.99 -0.55
CA GLU A 288 -5.05 8.38 -0.10
C GLU A 288 -4.08 9.23 -0.91
N ARG A 289 -2.81 8.80 -1.06
CA ARG A 289 -1.81 9.51 -1.86
C ARG A 289 -2.17 9.61 -3.34
N MET A 290 -2.82 8.59 -3.91
CA MET A 290 -3.22 8.60 -5.32
C MET A 290 -4.48 9.43 -5.58
N ASN A 291 -5.44 9.38 -4.64
CA ASN A 291 -6.78 9.95 -4.77
C ASN A 291 -6.89 11.36 -4.17
N ARG A 292 -5.93 11.81 -3.36
CA ARG A 292 -5.81 13.21 -2.95
C ARG A 292 -5.50 14.04 -4.19
N LYS A 293 -6.43 14.90 -4.56
CA LYS A 293 -6.25 15.90 -5.62
C LYS A 293 -6.49 17.28 -5.06
N ASP A 294 -6.00 18.27 -5.78
CA ASP A 294 -6.18 19.70 -5.46
C ASP A 294 -7.64 20.16 -5.65
N TYR A 295 -8.40 19.43 -6.48
CA TYR A 295 -9.83 19.69 -6.68
C TYR A 295 -10.69 18.72 -5.87
N TRP A 296 -11.72 19.25 -5.22
CA TRP A 296 -12.69 18.48 -4.41
C TRP A 296 -14.12 18.59 -4.94
N LEU A 297 -14.40 19.55 -5.82
CA LEU A 297 -15.77 19.76 -6.30
C LEU A 297 -16.28 18.54 -7.09
N CYS A 298 -17.52 18.13 -6.81
CA CYS A 298 -18.19 17.05 -7.55
C CYS A 298 -19.69 17.32 -7.67
N GLU A 299 -20.33 16.62 -8.60
CA GLU A 299 -21.76 16.81 -8.88
C GLU A 299 -22.63 16.12 -7.82
N GLY A 300 -23.79 16.75 -7.54
CA GLY A 300 -24.80 16.23 -6.61
C GLY A 300 -24.46 16.45 -5.13
N ILE A 301 -23.66 17.47 -4.81
CA ILE A 301 -23.38 17.88 -3.43
C ILE A 301 -23.95 19.27 -3.14
N ILE A 302 -24.23 19.52 -1.87
CA ILE A 302 -24.67 20.84 -1.38
C ILE A 302 -23.45 21.60 -0.85
N VAL A 303 -23.16 22.74 -1.45
CA VAL A 303 -22.07 23.64 -1.06
C VAL A 303 -22.63 24.96 -0.55
N LYS A 304 -21.81 25.69 0.20
CA LYS A 304 -22.12 27.03 0.69
C LYS A 304 -21.21 28.04 0.01
N VAL A 305 -21.80 29.09 -0.55
CA VAL A 305 -21.06 30.11 -1.30
C VAL A 305 -20.46 31.13 -0.33
N MET A 306 -19.14 31.32 -0.39
CA MET A 306 -18.37 32.22 0.48
C MET A 306 -17.71 33.38 -0.28
N SER A 307 -18.03 33.58 -1.56
CA SER A 307 -17.54 34.71 -2.34
C SER A 307 -18.02 36.06 -1.76
N LYS A 308 -17.08 36.94 -1.43
CA LYS A 308 -17.37 38.32 -0.99
C LYS A 308 -17.90 39.18 -2.14
N ALA A 309 -17.48 38.91 -3.38
CA ALA A 309 -17.95 39.64 -4.56
C ALA A 309 -19.44 39.39 -4.85
N LEU A 310 -19.94 38.20 -4.50
CA LEU A 310 -21.35 37.86 -4.61
C LEU A 310 -22.18 38.26 -3.38
N ALA A 311 -21.56 38.90 -2.37
CA ALA A 311 -22.26 39.41 -1.20
C ALA A 311 -23.18 40.59 -1.55
N GLU A 312 -22.78 41.46 -2.47
CA GLU A 312 -23.60 42.57 -2.97
C GLU A 312 -24.90 42.09 -3.63
N LYS A 313 -24.89 40.86 -4.16
CA LYS A 313 -26.05 40.21 -4.80
C LYS A 313 -26.83 39.30 -3.85
N GLY A 314 -26.47 39.23 -2.57
CA GLY A 314 -27.17 38.46 -1.54
C GLY A 314 -26.92 36.95 -1.52
N TYR A 315 -25.92 36.44 -2.26
CA TYR A 315 -25.61 35.00 -2.31
C TYR A 315 -24.57 34.55 -1.28
N TYR A 316 -24.02 35.47 -0.48
CA TYR A 316 -23.02 35.14 0.53
C TYR A 316 -23.63 34.30 1.66
N LYS A 317 -22.94 33.21 2.03
CA LYS A 317 -23.36 32.18 2.99
C LYS A 317 -24.62 31.40 2.62
N GLN A 318 -25.12 31.56 1.40
CA GLN A 318 -26.26 30.81 0.90
C GLN A 318 -25.84 29.42 0.41
N LYS A 319 -26.78 28.47 0.48
CA LYS A 319 -26.56 27.07 0.10
C LYS A 319 -27.08 26.81 -1.31
N GLY A 320 -26.34 26.00 -2.06
CA GLY A 320 -26.73 25.60 -3.40
C GLY A 320 -26.26 24.20 -3.74
N VAL A 321 -26.89 23.62 -4.75
CA VAL A 321 -26.59 22.27 -5.26
C VAL A 321 -25.67 22.39 -6.46
N VAL A 322 -24.56 21.65 -6.47
CA VAL A 322 -23.67 21.56 -7.63
C VAL A 322 -24.32 20.67 -8.69
N LYS A 323 -24.77 21.28 -9.78
CA LYS A 323 -25.34 20.57 -10.94
C LYS A 323 -24.27 19.99 -11.84
N LYS A 324 -23.26 20.79 -12.16
CA LYS A 324 -22.20 20.43 -13.10
C LYS A 324 -20.87 21.00 -12.64
N VAL A 325 -19.77 20.28 -12.89
CA VAL A 325 -18.42 20.77 -12.66
C VAL A 325 -17.70 20.98 -14.00
N ILE A 326 -17.20 22.21 -14.21
CA ILE A 326 -16.43 22.64 -15.38
C ILE A 326 -14.96 22.74 -14.98
N ASP A 327 -14.07 22.21 -15.82
CA ASP A 327 -12.62 22.25 -15.64
C ASP A 327 -12.13 21.74 -14.28
N LYS A 328 -12.91 20.89 -13.59
CA LYS A 328 -12.66 20.30 -12.27
C LYS A 328 -12.68 21.29 -11.09
N TYR A 329 -12.53 22.59 -11.33
CA TYR A 329 -12.44 23.62 -10.28
C TYR A 329 -13.67 24.52 -10.20
N VAL A 330 -14.46 24.66 -11.27
CA VAL A 330 -15.60 25.58 -11.32
C VAL A 330 -16.91 24.80 -11.27
N GLY A 331 -17.80 25.16 -10.35
CA GLY A 331 -19.13 24.56 -10.23
C GLY A 331 -20.23 25.44 -10.79
N GLU A 332 -21.15 24.84 -11.55
CA GLU A 332 -22.48 25.40 -11.77
C GLU A 332 -23.38 25.04 -10.59
N ILE A 333 -23.67 26.04 -9.77
CA ILE A 333 -24.40 25.91 -8.51
C ILE A 333 -25.80 26.47 -8.68
N GLU A 334 -26.81 25.64 -8.49
CA GLU A 334 -28.19 26.07 -8.38
C GLU A 334 -28.50 26.41 -6.92
N MET A 335 -28.78 27.68 -6.64
CA MET A 335 -29.11 28.14 -5.29
C MET A 335 -30.44 27.54 -4.82
N LEU A 336 -30.52 27.05 -3.58
CA LEU A 336 -31.74 26.41 -3.06
C LEU A 336 -32.93 27.37 -2.94
N ASP A 337 -32.66 28.62 -2.52
CA ASP A 337 -33.73 29.59 -2.23
C ASP A 337 -34.19 30.35 -3.48
N SER A 338 -33.26 30.74 -4.35
CA SER A 338 -33.54 31.59 -5.52
C SER A 338 -33.61 30.82 -6.85
N LYS A 339 -33.20 29.55 -6.88
CA LYS A 339 -33.06 28.73 -8.10
C LYS A 339 -32.15 29.32 -9.20
N HIS A 340 -31.39 30.36 -8.87
CA HIS A 340 -30.44 30.95 -9.81
C HIS A 340 -29.23 30.03 -9.95
N VAL A 341 -28.71 29.93 -11.18
CA VAL A 341 -27.51 29.15 -11.47
C VAL A 341 -26.30 30.09 -11.53
N LEU A 342 -25.32 29.83 -10.68
CA LEU A 342 -24.08 30.61 -10.57
C LEU A 342 -22.88 29.74 -10.94
N ARG A 343 -21.89 30.33 -11.61
CA ARG A 343 -20.59 29.71 -11.85
C ARG A 343 -19.60 30.24 -10.83
N VAL A 344 -19.12 29.37 -9.95
CA VAL A 344 -18.26 29.75 -8.82
C VAL A 344 -17.08 28.77 -8.74
N ASN A 345 -15.89 29.29 -8.46
CA ASN A 345 -14.69 28.47 -8.26
C ASN A 345 -14.73 27.80 -6.87
N GLN A 346 -14.20 26.58 -6.75
CA GLN A 346 -14.10 25.85 -5.49
C GLN A 346 -13.43 26.62 -4.34
N GLU A 347 -12.54 27.59 -4.61
CA GLU A 347 -11.90 28.43 -3.58
C GLU A 347 -12.91 29.34 -2.85
N GLU A 348 -14.01 29.67 -3.51
CA GLU A 348 -15.08 30.50 -2.97
C GLU A 348 -16.26 29.66 -2.44
N LEU A 349 -16.06 28.34 -2.31
CA LEU A 349 -17.05 27.38 -1.84
C LEU A 349 -16.59 26.69 -0.56
N GLU A 350 -17.54 26.39 0.30
CA GLU A 350 -17.33 25.66 1.54
C GLU A 350 -18.18 24.38 1.51
N THR A 351 -17.62 23.26 1.98
CA THR A 351 -18.37 22.01 2.15
C THR A 351 -19.43 22.17 3.23
N VAL A 352 -20.59 21.53 3.06
CA VAL A 352 -21.67 21.57 4.05
C VAL A 352 -21.80 20.20 4.69
N LEU A 353 -21.84 20.13 6.02
CA LEU A 353 -22.13 18.89 6.73
C LEU A 353 -23.63 18.76 7.02
N PRO A 354 -24.24 17.58 6.80
CA PRO A 354 -25.60 17.32 7.24
C PRO A 354 -25.67 17.07 8.75
N GLN A 355 -26.88 16.90 9.26
CA GLN A 355 -27.08 16.39 10.62
C GLN A 355 -26.56 14.95 10.74
N ILE A 356 -26.26 14.54 11.97
CA ILE A 356 -25.84 13.17 12.29
C ILE A 356 -26.92 12.20 11.80
N GLY A 357 -26.49 11.16 11.09
CA GLY A 357 -27.33 10.21 10.37
C GLY A 357 -27.62 10.60 8.92
N GLY A 358 -27.24 11.81 8.49
CA GLY A 358 -27.38 12.26 7.11
C GLY A 358 -26.40 11.62 6.14
N LEU A 359 -26.77 11.63 4.85
CA LEU A 359 -25.93 11.13 3.76
C LEU A 359 -24.92 12.20 3.33
N VAL A 360 -23.66 11.77 3.22
CA VAL A 360 -22.54 12.55 2.72
C VAL A 360 -21.87 11.85 1.56
N LYS A 361 -21.19 12.63 0.73
CA LYS A 361 -20.28 12.16 -0.30
C LYS A 361 -18.86 12.50 0.13
N ILE A 362 -17.97 11.52 0.00
CA ILE A 362 -16.54 11.72 0.22
C ILE A 362 -15.98 12.35 -1.05
N VAL A 363 -15.54 13.60 -0.95
CA VAL A 363 -15.09 14.41 -2.08
C VAL A 363 -13.59 14.31 -2.33
N ASN A 364 -12.82 13.90 -1.32
CA ASN A 364 -11.38 13.74 -1.44
C ASN A 364 -10.83 12.65 -0.49
N GLY A 365 -9.56 12.27 -0.66
CA GLY A 365 -8.91 11.22 0.14
C GLY A 365 -9.13 9.79 -0.40
N ALA A 366 -8.81 8.77 0.42
CA ALA A 366 -8.77 7.36 -0.01
C ALA A 366 -10.09 6.85 -0.61
N TYR A 367 -11.22 7.34 -0.08
CA TYR A 367 -12.58 6.90 -0.41
C TYR A 367 -13.34 7.87 -1.31
N ARG A 368 -12.61 8.70 -2.06
CA ARG A 368 -13.19 9.68 -2.97
C ARG A 368 -14.25 9.05 -3.89
N GLY A 369 -15.42 9.69 -3.94
CA GLY A 369 -16.56 9.26 -4.74
C GLY A 369 -17.55 8.33 -4.02
N SER A 370 -17.18 7.77 -2.86
CA SER A 370 -18.08 6.92 -2.09
C SER A 370 -19.14 7.72 -1.33
N SER A 371 -20.35 7.16 -1.24
CA SER A 371 -21.43 7.68 -0.39
C SER A 371 -21.35 7.04 1.00
N ALA A 372 -21.47 7.87 2.03
CA ALA A 372 -21.37 7.45 3.41
C ALA A 372 -22.45 8.11 4.27
N LYS A 373 -22.71 7.53 5.45
CA LYS A 373 -23.61 8.06 6.48
C LYS A 373 -22.78 8.68 7.60
N LEU A 374 -23.12 9.91 8.00
CA LEU A 374 -22.45 10.61 9.09
C LEU A 374 -22.88 10.00 10.43
N LEU A 375 -21.94 9.47 11.22
CA LEU A 375 -22.21 8.87 12.53
C LEU A 375 -21.90 9.81 13.69
N GLY A 376 -20.90 10.68 13.53
CA GLY A 376 -20.50 11.61 14.57
C GLY A 376 -19.55 12.66 14.04
N VAL A 377 -19.45 13.76 14.76
CA VAL A 377 -18.67 14.94 14.40
C VAL A 377 -17.84 15.31 15.62
N ASP A 378 -16.54 15.47 15.43
CA ASP A 378 -15.57 15.90 16.44
C ASP A 378 -15.12 17.32 16.09
N THR A 379 -15.62 18.31 16.83
CA THR A 379 -15.37 19.73 16.58
C THR A 379 -13.98 20.18 17.00
N GLU A 380 -13.29 19.44 17.87
CA GLU A 380 -11.94 19.81 18.31
C GLU A 380 -10.89 19.49 17.24
N LYS A 381 -11.10 18.39 16.52
CA LYS A 381 -10.18 17.91 15.47
C LYS A 381 -10.64 18.23 14.06
N PHE A 382 -11.78 18.94 13.91
CA PHE A 382 -12.42 19.19 12.62
C PHE A 382 -12.60 17.92 11.79
N SER A 383 -12.94 16.81 12.46
CA SER A 383 -13.04 15.49 11.84
C SER A 383 -14.38 14.81 12.13
N ALA A 384 -14.79 13.92 11.21
CA ALA A 384 -16.06 13.21 11.27
C ALA A 384 -15.84 11.69 11.30
N LYS A 385 -16.84 10.99 11.85
CA LYS A 385 -16.96 9.53 11.82
C LYS A 385 -18.02 9.17 10.78
N LEU A 386 -17.65 8.36 9.81
CA LEU A 386 -18.52 7.98 8.70
C LEU A 386 -18.65 6.47 8.57
N GLN A 387 -19.78 6.00 8.05
CA GLN A 387 -19.97 4.63 7.61
C GLN A 387 -20.25 4.61 6.11
N ILE A 388 -19.42 3.94 5.33
CA ILE A 388 -19.64 3.78 3.89
C ILE A 388 -20.84 2.85 3.69
N GLY A 389 -21.82 3.29 2.89
CA GLY A 389 -23.06 2.54 2.67
C GLY A 389 -23.26 2.03 1.25
N LYS A 390 -22.36 2.38 0.31
CA LYS A 390 -22.40 1.92 -1.09
C LYS A 390 -20.98 1.74 -1.64
N GLY A 391 -20.70 0.55 -2.19
CA GLY A 391 -19.47 0.25 -2.93
C GLY A 391 -18.69 -0.95 -2.39
N VAL A 392 -17.44 -1.08 -2.82
CA VAL A 392 -16.52 -2.18 -2.46
C VAL A 392 -16.23 -2.25 -0.95
N TYR A 393 -16.48 -1.16 -0.23
CA TYR A 393 -16.21 -1.00 1.20
C TYR A 393 -17.49 -0.86 2.03
N ASP A 394 -18.59 -1.45 1.57
CA ASP A 394 -19.87 -1.37 2.25
C ASP A 394 -19.78 -1.82 3.73
N GLY A 395 -20.37 -1.03 4.61
CA GLY A 395 -20.35 -1.24 6.05
C GLY A 395 -19.09 -0.77 6.78
N ARG A 396 -18.03 -0.33 6.08
CA ARG A 396 -16.78 0.13 6.74
C ARG A 396 -16.97 1.45 7.47
N VAL A 397 -16.50 1.51 8.71
CA VAL A 397 -16.52 2.71 9.54
C VAL A 397 -15.17 3.43 9.51
N ILE A 398 -15.15 4.64 8.97
CA ILE A 398 -14.01 5.55 8.99
C ILE A 398 -14.09 6.38 10.29
N LYS A 399 -13.05 6.28 11.12
CA LYS A 399 -13.03 6.87 12.47
C LYS A 399 -12.70 8.36 12.49
N SER A 400 -11.98 8.85 11.48
CA SER A 400 -11.55 10.25 11.38
C SER A 400 -11.37 10.60 9.91
N ILE A 401 -12.17 11.55 9.41
CA ILE A 401 -12.03 12.17 8.09
C ILE A 401 -12.25 13.68 8.24
N ASP A 402 -11.47 14.49 7.54
CA ASP A 402 -11.53 15.94 7.68
C ASP A 402 -12.81 16.50 7.04
N TYR A 403 -13.33 17.62 7.57
CA TYR A 403 -14.55 18.25 7.05
C TYR A 403 -14.42 18.73 5.60
N GLU A 404 -13.21 19.06 5.16
CA GLU A 404 -12.92 19.45 3.77
C GLU A 404 -13.09 18.29 2.79
N ASP A 405 -12.95 17.05 3.28
CA ASP A 405 -13.00 15.85 2.46
C ASP A 405 -14.40 15.27 2.32
N ILE A 406 -15.40 15.84 2.99
CA ILE A 406 -16.78 15.36 3.00
C ILE A 406 -17.77 16.49 2.77
N CYS A 407 -18.82 16.18 2.00
CA CYS A 407 -19.87 17.14 1.71
C CYS A 407 -21.24 16.48 1.75
N LYS A 408 -22.27 17.22 2.17
CA LYS A 408 -23.65 16.78 2.16
C LYS A 408 -24.09 16.43 0.75
N LEU A 409 -24.72 15.28 0.60
CA LEU A 409 -25.31 14.84 -0.67
C LEU A 409 -26.67 15.54 -0.87
N ALA A 410 -26.93 16.00 -2.09
CA ALA A 410 -28.12 16.80 -2.44
C ALA A 410 -29.42 16.01 -2.47
#